data_AF-A0A3M1V5N3-F1
#
_entry.id   AF-A0A3M1V5N3-F1
#
_cell.length_a   1.000
_cell.length_b   1.000
_cell.length_c   1.000
_cell.angle_alpha   90.00
_cell.angle_beta   90.00
_cell.angle_gamma   90.00
#
_symmetry.space_group_name_H-M   'P 1'
#
loop_
_entity.id
_entity.type
_entity.pdbx_description
1 polymer ?
#
loop_
_entity_poly.entity_id
_entity_poly.type
_entity_poly.pdbx_seq_one_letter_code
_entity_poly.pdbx_strand_id
1 'polypeptide(L)'
;MANRKPSQSRRSGYAKGMAVRRLLLWLGPLVLISGVGYGLYRYLEVPGRLPLRVVTITGEFTHLDQAEIRQRVETAIDGGFLDFDMEKVRKAVLDLPWAAEASVRRVWPDTLRLHVVEQLPLAYWNQSALVNLH
;
A
#
# COMPACT_ATOMS: atom_id res chain seq x y z
N MET A 1 64.03 19.34 49.58
CA MET A 1 63.77 18.09 48.81
C MET A 1 63.35 17.04 49.84
N ALA A 2 62.25 16.30 49.78
CA ALA A 2 61.38 15.92 48.67
C ALA A 2 59.93 15.73 49.18
N ASN A 3 58.99 16.22 48.39
CA ASN A 3 57.55 16.00 48.51
C ASN A 3 57.20 14.72 47.73
N ARG A 4 56.62 13.68 48.38
CA ARG A 4 56.07 12.51 47.67
C ARG A 4 54.57 12.41 47.96
N LYS A 5 53.81 12.60 46.88
CA LYS A 5 52.34 12.60 46.80
C LYS A 5 51.73 11.29 47.31
N PRO A 6 50.51 11.31 47.89
CA PRO A 6 49.81 10.08 48.23
C PRO A 6 49.34 9.34 46.97
N SER A 7 49.41 8.02 47.02
CA SER A 7 49.02 7.10 45.95
C SER A 7 47.50 7.11 45.74
N GLN A 8 47.06 7.72 44.63
CA GLN A 8 45.74 7.49 44.07
C GLN A 8 45.79 6.28 43.13
N SER A 9 45.44 5.09 43.61
CA SER A 9 44.87 4.05 42.75
C SER A 9 44.13 2.99 43.55
N ARG A 10 42.80 3.11 43.65
CA ARG A 10 41.87 1.99 43.88
C ARG A 10 40.41 2.46 43.83
N ARG A 11 39.97 2.96 42.68
CA ARG A 11 38.55 3.18 42.39
C ARG A 11 38.23 2.84 40.94
N SER A 12 38.41 1.58 40.56
CA SER A 12 37.96 1.07 39.25
C SER A 12 37.32 -0.32 39.39
N GLY A 13 36.23 -0.37 40.15
CA GLY A 13 35.33 -1.53 40.21
C GLY A 13 33.86 -1.12 40.03
N TYR A 14 33.52 0.12 40.40
CA TYR A 14 32.14 0.61 40.46
C TYR A 14 31.60 1.20 39.14
N ALA A 15 32.45 1.51 38.16
CA ALA A 15 32.02 2.12 36.90
C ALA A 15 31.34 1.12 35.94
N LYS A 16 31.70 -0.17 35.98
CA LYS A 16 31.12 -1.20 35.12
C LYS A 16 29.65 -1.49 35.47
N GLY A 17 29.30 -1.52 36.75
CA GLY A 17 27.93 -1.78 37.20
C GLY A 17 26.92 -0.68 36.82
N MET A 18 27.34 0.59 36.84
CA MET A 18 26.48 1.70 36.39
C MET A 18 26.29 1.74 34.88
N ALA A 19 27.33 1.41 34.10
CA ALA A 19 27.22 1.32 32.64
C ALA A 19 26.28 0.18 32.21
N VAL A 20 26.40 -1.00 32.84
CA VAL A 20 25.53 -2.15 32.59
C VAL A 20 24.09 -1.88 33.02
N ARG A 21 23.87 -1.22 34.17
CA ARG A 21 22.53 -0.88 34.66
C ARG A 21 21.85 0.20 33.81
N ARG A 22 22.60 1.18 33.28
CA ARG A 22 22.09 2.14 32.30
C ARG A 22 21.73 1.45 30.98
N LEU A 23 22.57 0.55 30.49
CA LEU A 23 22.29 -0.22 29.27
C LEU A 23 21.05 -1.13 29.42
N LEU A 24 20.89 -1.80 30.58
CA LEU A 24 19.70 -2.60 30.88
C LEU A 24 18.41 -1.77 30.97
N LEU A 25 18.48 -0.54 31.46
CA LEU A 25 17.30 0.35 31.56
C LEU A 25 16.76 0.78 30.20
N TRP A 26 17.58 0.78 29.14
CA TRP A 26 17.13 1.07 27.77
C TRP A 26 16.62 -0.16 27.01
N LEU A 27 16.91 -1.39 27.49
CA LEU A 27 16.41 -2.62 26.87
C LEU A 27 14.91 -2.83 27.10
N GLY A 28 14.40 -2.46 28.28
CA GLY A 28 12.96 -2.59 28.62
C GLY A 28 12.03 -1.84 27.65
N PRO A 29 12.25 -0.53 27.42
CA PRO A 29 11.49 0.25 26.43
C PRO A 29 11.63 -0.31 25.02
N LEU A 30 12.83 -0.78 24.63
CA LEU A 30 13.07 -1.32 23.30
C LEU A 30 12.26 -2.59 23.04
N VAL A 31 12.22 -3.49 24.03
CA VAL A 31 11.41 -4.73 23.98
C VAL A 31 9.92 -4.40 23.96
N LEU A 32 9.47 -3.40 24.73
CA LEU A 32 8.08 -2.93 24.70
C LEU A 32 7.69 -2.37 23.33
N ILE A 33 8.51 -1.47 22.76
CA ILE A 33 8.26 -0.90 21.43
C ILE A 33 8.26 -1.99 20.37
N SER A 34 9.21 -2.93 20.44
CA SER A 34 9.26 -4.08 19.54
C SER A 34 8.03 -4.97 19.67
N GLY A 35 7.56 -5.23 20.89
CA GLY A 35 6.37 -6.05 21.15
C GLY A 35 5.08 -5.39 20.66
N VAL A 36 4.92 -4.08 20.88
CA VAL A 36 3.79 -3.30 20.37
C VAL A 36 3.83 -3.23 18.84
N GLY A 37 4.99 -2.95 18.25
CA GLY A 37 5.16 -2.93 16.80
C GLY A 37 4.85 -4.28 16.16
N TYR A 38 5.35 -5.37 16.74
CA TYR A 38 5.06 -6.73 16.28
C TYR A 38 3.59 -7.10 16.43
N GLY A 39 2.97 -6.74 17.57
CA GLY A 39 1.54 -6.96 17.80
C GLY A 39 0.67 -6.20 16.79
N LEU A 40 1.02 -4.94 16.51
CA LEU A 40 0.32 -4.10 15.52
C LEU A 40 0.49 -4.65 14.10
N TYR A 41 1.70 -5.06 13.74
CA TYR A 41 2.00 -5.68 12.44
C TYR A 41 1.14 -6.93 12.23
N ARG A 42 1.15 -7.85 13.21
CA ARG A 42 0.35 -9.08 13.16
C ARG A 42 -1.15 -8.80 13.19
N TYR A 43 -1.58 -7.74 13.86
CA TYR A 43 -2.99 -7.33 13.89
C TYR A 43 -3.49 -6.84 12.53
N LEU A 44 -2.64 -6.12 11.78
CA LEU A 44 -2.94 -5.60 10.44
C LEU A 44 -2.85 -6.67 9.34
N GLU A 45 -1.95 -7.65 9.48
CA GLU A 45 -1.78 -8.77 8.55
C GLU A 45 -2.92 -9.80 8.56
N VAL A 46 -3.83 -9.78 9.55
CA VAL A 46 -4.91 -10.77 9.62
C VAL A 46 -5.82 -10.65 8.40
N PRO A 47 -5.94 -11.71 7.56
CA PRO A 47 -6.82 -11.72 6.39
C PRO A 47 -8.25 -11.33 6.77
N GLY A 48 -8.87 -10.44 5.99
CA GLY A 48 -10.27 -10.02 6.16
C GLY A 48 -10.53 -8.86 7.14
N ARG A 49 -9.51 -8.31 7.83
CA ARG A 49 -9.71 -7.16 8.74
C ARG A 49 -9.76 -5.80 8.05
N LEU A 50 -9.17 -5.70 6.87
CA LEU A 50 -9.21 -4.50 6.03
C LEU A 50 -10.04 -4.82 4.78
N PRO A 51 -11.38 -4.92 4.90
CA PRO A 51 -12.23 -5.11 3.73
C PRO A 51 -12.06 -3.91 2.80
N LEU A 52 -11.89 -4.18 1.51
CA LEU A 52 -11.92 -3.14 0.50
C LEU A 52 -13.36 -2.60 0.42
N ARG A 53 -13.59 -1.33 0.75
CA ARG A 53 -14.95 -0.78 0.91
C ARG A 53 -15.34 0.23 -0.15
N VAL A 54 -14.36 0.94 -0.71
CA VAL A 54 -14.64 2.10 -1.56
C VAL A 54 -13.84 2.02 -2.85
N VAL A 55 -14.54 1.99 -3.98
CA VAL A 55 -13.95 2.16 -5.31
C VAL A 55 -14.31 3.56 -5.81
N THR A 56 -13.35 4.49 -5.76
CA THR A 56 -13.50 5.80 -6.38
C THR A 56 -13.10 5.70 -7.85
N ILE A 57 -14.09 5.84 -8.73
CA ILE A 57 -13.90 5.84 -10.18
C ILE A 57 -13.77 7.30 -10.63
N THR A 58 -12.72 7.59 -11.37
CA THR A 58 -12.40 8.94 -11.88
C THR A 58 -12.09 8.86 -13.38
N GLY A 59 -12.50 9.90 -14.11
CA GLY A 59 -12.41 9.96 -15.57
C GLY A 59 -13.57 10.77 -16.12
N GLU A 60 -13.43 11.26 -17.35
CA GLU A 60 -14.54 11.81 -18.12
C GLU A 60 -15.14 10.69 -18.94
N PHE A 61 -16.42 10.38 -18.67
CA PHE A 61 -17.10 9.26 -19.30
C PHE A 61 -18.22 9.74 -20.21
N THR A 62 -18.16 9.33 -21.48
CA THR A 62 -19.19 9.58 -22.49
C THR A 62 -19.84 8.28 -22.93
N HIS A 63 -19.08 7.20 -23.02
CA HIS A 63 -19.53 5.89 -23.49
C HIS A 63 -19.53 4.79 -22.41
N LEU A 64 -18.69 4.90 -21.38
CA LEU A 64 -18.66 3.97 -20.27
C LEU A 64 -19.63 4.39 -19.17
N ASP A 65 -20.35 3.42 -18.62
CA ASP A 65 -21.13 3.63 -17.40
C ASP A 65 -20.26 3.35 -16.17
N GLN A 66 -20.23 4.30 -15.23
CA GLN A 66 -19.57 4.12 -13.94
C GLN A 66 -20.14 2.94 -13.15
N ALA A 67 -21.44 2.65 -13.28
CA ALA A 67 -22.05 1.51 -12.60
C ALA A 67 -21.55 0.18 -13.16
N GLU A 68 -21.39 0.08 -14.49
CA GLU A 68 -20.81 -1.10 -15.13
C GLU A 68 -19.34 -1.29 -14.73
N ILE A 69 -18.54 -0.22 -14.77
CA ILE A 69 -17.15 -0.26 -14.32
C ILE A 69 -17.09 -0.74 -12.86
N ARG A 70 -17.94 -0.20 -11.97
CA ARG A 70 -18.00 -0.61 -10.57
C ARG A 70 -18.30 -2.10 -10.43
N GLN A 71 -19.32 -2.60 -11.12
CA GLN A 71 -19.71 -4.00 -11.05
C GLN A 71 -18.60 -4.95 -11.55
N ARG A 72 -17.91 -4.57 -12.63
CA ARG A 72 -16.75 -5.31 -13.16
C ARG A 72 -15.61 -5.37 -12.15
N VAL A 73 -15.31 -4.24 -11.51
CA VAL A 73 -14.26 -4.14 -10.50
C VAL A 73 -14.60 -4.97 -9.26
N GLU A 74 -15.83 -4.86 -8.76
CA GLU A 74 -16.31 -5.63 -7.60
C GLU A 74 -16.23 -7.14 -7.83
N THR A 75 -16.51 -7.60 -9.04
CA THR A 75 -16.41 -9.03 -9.41
C THR A 75 -14.95 -9.49 -9.59
N ALA A 76 -14.05 -8.57 -9.98
CA ALA A 76 -12.64 -8.87 -10.18
C ALA A 76 -11.83 -8.89 -8.88
N ILE A 77 -12.26 -8.11 -7.87
CA ILE A 77 -11.65 -8.07 -6.54
C ILE A 77 -11.82 -9.42 -5.85
N ASP A 78 -10.69 -10.00 -5.48
CA ASP A 78 -10.60 -11.21 -4.69
C ASP A 78 -9.63 -10.92 -3.53
N GLY A 79 -10.07 -11.11 -2.29
CA GLY A 79 -9.33 -10.71 -1.08
C GLY A 79 -9.73 -9.35 -0.49
N GLY A 80 -8.89 -8.84 0.43
CA GLY A 80 -9.04 -7.56 1.11
C GLY A 80 -8.05 -6.50 0.61
N PHE A 81 -8.00 -5.33 1.27
CA PHE A 81 -7.18 -4.18 0.86
C PHE A 81 -5.68 -4.47 0.74
N LEU A 82 -5.15 -5.43 1.52
CA LEU A 82 -3.71 -5.73 1.54
C LEU A 82 -3.27 -6.72 0.45
N ASP A 83 -4.12 -7.69 0.12
CA ASP A 83 -3.78 -8.89 -0.64
C ASP A 83 -4.47 -8.99 -2.02
N PHE A 84 -5.42 -8.10 -2.35
CA PHE A 84 -6.06 -8.13 -3.66
C PHE A 84 -5.10 -7.83 -4.83
N ASP A 85 -5.33 -8.47 -5.97
CA ASP A 85 -4.56 -8.27 -7.20
C ASP A 85 -5.02 -7.02 -7.96
N MET A 86 -4.17 -5.98 -7.98
CA MET A 86 -4.44 -4.72 -8.67
C MET A 86 -4.39 -4.85 -10.19
N GLU A 87 -3.57 -5.76 -10.72
CA GLU A 87 -3.48 -6.02 -12.16
C GLU A 87 -4.71 -6.76 -12.67
N LYS A 88 -5.27 -7.67 -11.86
CA LYS A 88 -6.55 -8.33 -12.18
C LYS A 88 -7.69 -7.32 -12.31
N VAL A 89 -7.78 -6.36 -11.37
CA VAL A 89 -8.76 -5.26 -11.44
C VAL A 89 -8.52 -4.38 -12.66
N ARG A 90 -7.26 -4.00 -12.93
CA ARG A 90 -6.90 -3.20 -14.10
C ARG A 90 -7.31 -3.88 -15.41
N LYS A 91 -7.01 -5.18 -15.56
CA LYS A 91 -7.39 -5.96 -16.74
C LYS A 91 -8.90 -6.06 -16.92
N ALA A 92 -9.66 -6.30 -15.85
CA ALA A 92 -11.11 -6.37 -15.91
C ALA A 92 -11.76 -5.06 -16.43
N VAL A 93 -11.13 -3.92 -16.18
CA VAL A 93 -11.58 -2.62 -16.72
C VAL A 93 -11.13 -2.42 -18.16
N LEU A 94 -9.90 -2.83 -18.51
CA LEU A 94 -9.38 -2.75 -19.89
C LEU A 94 -10.10 -3.69 -20.87
N ASP A 95 -10.76 -4.72 -20.37
CA ASP A 95 -11.62 -5.60 -21.18
C ASP A 95 -12.91 -4.89 -21.65
N LEU A 96 -13.22 -3.71 -21.11
CA LEU A 96 -14.34 -2.89 -21.62
C LEU A 96 -13.94 -2.25 -22.96
N PRO A 97 -14.82 -2.30 -23.98
CA PRO A 97 -14.47 -1.93 -25.36
C PRO A 97 -14.08 -0.45 -25.52
N TRP A 98 -14.60 0.43 -24.67
CA TRP A 98 -14.32 1.87 -24.68
C TRP A 98 -13.20 2.28 -23.71
N ALA A 99 -12.63 1.35 -22.94
CA ALA A 99 -11.49 1.67 -22.09
C ALA A 99 -10.21 1.75 -22.94
N ALA A 100 -9.55 2.90 -22.92
CA ALA A 100 -8.23 3.07 -23.55
C ALA A 100 -7.13 2.74 -22.56
N GLU A 101 -7.24 3.30 -21.35
CA GLU A 101 -6.26 3.12 -20.28
C GLU A 101 -6.98 2.99 -18.94
N ALA A 102 -6.40 2.19 -18.04
CA ALA A 102 -6.86 2.06 -16.66
C ALA A 102 -5.66 2.06 -15.73
N SER A 103 -5.74 2.85 -14.67
CA SER A 103 -4.77 2.89 -13.59
C SER A 103 -5.45 2.66 -12.26
N VAL A 104 -4.87 1.75 -11.47
CA VAL A 104 -5.40 1.31 -10.18
C VAL A 104 -4.41 1.72 -9.12
N ARG A 105 -4.88 2.40 -8.07
CA ARG A 105 -4.05 2.81 -6.94
C ARG A 105 -4.71 2.50 -5.61
N ARG A 106 -3.95 1.97 -4.66
CA ARG A 106 -4.38 1.82 -3.28
C ARG A 106 -4.31 3.16 -2.57
N VAL A 107 -5.40 3.53 -1.91
CA VAL A 107 -5.51 4.72 -1.05
C VAL A 107 -5.87 4.25 0.34
N TRP A 108 -4.91 4.36 1.26
CA TRP A 108 -5.09 3.92 2.63
C TRP A 108 -6.19 4.75 3.32
N PRO A 109 -7.05 4.15 4.19
CA PRO A 109 -6.99 2.79 4.75
C PRO A 109 -7.69 1.65 4.00
N ASP A 110 -8.72 1.94 3.21
CA ASP A 110 -9.65 0.92 2.70
C ASP A 110 -10.23 1.26 1.32
N THR A 111 -9.54 2.16 0.60
CA THR A 111 -10.02 2.73 -0.65
C THR A 111 -9.15 2.31 -1.83
N LEU A 112 -9.80 1.98 -2.94
CA LEU A 112 -9.18 1.81 -4.25
C LEU A 112 -9.57 3.02 -5.12
N ARG A 113 -8.57 3.70 -5.67
CA ARG A 113 -8.79 4.72 -6.69
C ARG A 113 -8.54 4.09 -8.05
N LEU A 114 -9.59 4.09 -8.87
CA LEU A 114 -9.55 3.67 -10.26
C LEU A 114 -9.66 4.93 -11.11
N HIS A 115 -8.68 5.15 -11.99
CA HIS A 115 -8.76 6.18 -13.02
C HIS A 115 -8.81 5.50 -14.38
N VAL A 116 -9.85 5.79 -15.15
CA VAL A 116 -10.11 5.19 -16.46
C VAL A 116 -10.14 6.30 -17.49
N VAL A 117 -9.46 6.06 -18.61
CA VAL A 117 -9.46 6.94 -19.78
C VAL A 117 -10.26 6.26 -20.87
N GLU A 118 -11.27 6.96 -21.40
CA GLU A 118 -12.05 6.48 -22.54
C GLU A 118 -11.31 6.65 -23.86
N GLN A 119 -11.63 5.77 -24.82
CA GLN A 119 -11.19 5.91 -26.21
C GLN A 119 -11.89 7.09 -26.86
N LEU A 120 -11.12 7.92 -27.59
CA LEU A 120 -11.68 8.99 -28.41
C LEU A 120 -12.09 8.42 -29.78
N PRO A 121 -13.37 8.50 -30.18
CA PRO A 121 -13.80 8.04 -31.50
C PRO A 121 -13.19 8.96 -32.57
N LEU A 122 -12.26 8.42 -33.37
CA LEU A 122 -11.52 9.21 -34.37
C LEU A 122 -12.35 9.59 -35.61
N ALA A 123 -13.49 8.96 -35.85
CA ALA A 123 -14.58 9.42 -36.72
C ALA A 123 -15.64 8.32 -36.81
N TYR A 124 -16.91 8.69 -36.93
CA TYR A 124 -17.91 7.79 -37.50
C TYR A 124 -17.58 7.60 -38.99
N TRP A 125 -17.17 6.39 -39.37
CA TRP A 125 -17.18 6.01 -40.79
C TRP A 125 -18.64 5.90 -41.22
N ASN A 126 -19.20 7.01 -41.70
CA ASN A 126 -20.54 7.02 -42.24
C ASN A 126 -20.57 6.19 -43.53
N GLN A 127 -21.23 5.05 -43.45
CA GLN A 127 -22.04 4.41 -44.50
C GLN A 127 -21.61 4.69 -45.95
N SER A 128 -20.78 3.80 -46.52
CA SER A 128 -20.91 3.23 -47.88
C SER A 128 -19.54 2.86 -48.45
N ALA A 129 -19.14 1.60 -48.27
CA ALA A 129 -18.62 0.79 -49.36
C ALA A 129 -18.36 -0.64 -48.85
N LEU A 130 -19.27 -1.55 -49.18
CA LEU A 130 -18.84 -2.90 -49.53
C LEU A 130 -17.91 -2.74 -50.74
N VAL A 131 -16.60 -2.87 -50.53
CA VAL A 131 -15.68 -3.12 -51.64
C VAL A 131 -15.38 -4.61 -51.60
N ASN A 132 -16.08 -5.36 -52.44
CA ASN A 132 -15.57 -6.63 -52.93
C ASN A 132 -14.93 -6.35 -54.29
N LEU A 133 -13.68 -6.80 -54.46
CA LEU A 133 -12.88 -6.93 -55.69
C LEU A 133 -11.48 -7.33 -55.21
N HIS A 134 -10.91 -8.50 -55.49
CA HIS A 134 -11.16 -9.55 -56.48
C HIS A 134 -10.65 -10.88 -55.91
#